data_AF-A0AAN9H109-F1
#
_entry.id   AF-A0AAN9H109-F1
#
_cell.length_a   1.000
_cell.length_b   1.000
_cell.length_c   1.000
_cell.angle_alpha   90.00
_cell.angle_beta   90.00
_cell.angle_gamma   90.00
#
_symmetry.space_group_name_H-M   'P 1'
#
loop_
_entity.id
_entity.type
_entity.pdbx_description
1 polymer ?
#
loop_
_entity_poly.entity_id
_entity_poly.type
_entity_poly.pdbx_seq_one_letter_code
_entity_poly.pdbx_strand_id
1 'polypeptide(L)' 'MDCSGSQDRCIEGTATFNGQTFPINGCANKAACESVASFWCCEGNLCNGAQCVTQSVLFLCCSLLSYFLMH' A
#
# COMPACT_ATOMS: atom_id res chain seq x y z
N MET A 1 -3.70 0.94 2.81
CA MET A 1 -4.55 2.09 2.51
C MET A 1 -5.51 1.70 1.41
N ASP A 2 -6.81 1.93 1.63
CA ASP A 2 -7.79 1.93 0.55
C ASP A 2 -7.85 3.34 -0.01
N CYS A 3 -7.42 3.50 -1.26
CA CYS A 3 -7.61 4.76 -1.98
C CYS A 3 -9.08 4.84 -2.42
N SER A 4 -9.71 6.00 -2.21
CA SER A 4 -11.12 6.21 -2.53
C SER A 4 -11.32 7.47 -3.40
N GLY A 5 -12.42 7.50 -4.15
CA GLY A 5 -12.68 8.59 -5.10
C GLY A 5 -11.86 8.45 -6.39
N SER A 6 -11.18 9.53 -6.80
CA SER A 6 -10.38 9.59 -8.05
C SER A 6 -8.92 9.18 -7.89
N GLN A 7 -8.56 8.64 -6.72
CA GLN A 7 -7.21 8.24 -6.38
C GLN A 7 -7.04 6.75 -6.71
N ASP A 8 -6.50 6.48 -7.89
CA ASP A 8 -6.35 5.14 -8.47
C ASP A 8 -4.95 4.55 -8.26
N ARG A 9 -4.02 5.33 -7.70
CA ARG A 9 -2.61 4.95 -7.54
C ARG A 9 -2.11 5.17 -6.13
N CYS A 10 -1.26 4.26 -5.67
CA CYS A 10 -0.48 4.49 -4.45
C CYS A 10 0.83 5.20 -4.79
N ILE A 11 1.31 6.02 -3.87
CA ILE A 11 2.60 6.72 -3.96
C ILE A 11 3.50 6.33 -2.80
N GLU A 12 4.77 6.18 -3.10
CA GLU A 12 5.87 5.97 -2.16
C GLU A 12 7.02 6.90 -2.52
N GLY A 13 7.56 7.58 -1.53
CA GLY A 13 8.81 8.30 -1.72
C GLY A 13 9.24 9.00 -0.45
N THR A 14 10.09 10.00 -0.61
CA THR A 14 10.73 10.65 0.52
C THR A 14 10.61 12.16 0.41
N ALA A 15 10.17 12.81 1.48
CA ALA A 15 10.13 14.26 1.57
C ALA A 15 11.20 14.75 2.57
N THR A 16 11.99 15.73 2.17
CA THR A 16 12.98 16.34 3.04
C THR A 16 12.42 17.62 3.66
N PHE A 17 12.30 17.66 4.99
CA PHE A 17 11.91 18.84 5.75
C PHE A 17 13.00 19.14 6.78
N ASN A 18 13.49 20.39 6.83
CA ASN A 18 14.58 20.79 7.72
C ASN A 18 15.83 19.89 7.63
N GLY A 19 16.17 19.41 6.43
CA GLY A 19 17.32 18.51 6.21
C GLY A 19 17.13 17.07 6.68
N GLN A 20 15.98 16.74 7.25
CA GLN A 20 15.60 15.37 7.60
C GLN A 20 14.68 14.80 6.53
N THR A 21 14.99 13.59 6.08
CA THR A 21 14.23 12.89 5.05
C THR A 21 13.24 11.94 5.70
N PHE A 22 11.96 12.15 5.42
CA PHE A 22 10.86 11.34 5.92
C PHE A 22 10.25 10.52 4.79
N PRO A 23 10.00 9.22 4.99
CA PRO A 23 9.22 8.44 4.05
C PRO A 23 7.78 8.94 4.05
N ILE A 24 7.20 9.10 2.86
CA ILE A 24 5.80 9.45 2.68
C ILE A 24 5.12 8.40 1.81
N ASN A 25 3.99 7.92 2.32
CA ASN A 25 3.14 6.93 1.68
C ASN A 25 1.73 7.48 1.61
N GLY A 26 1.08 7.34 0.46
CA GLY A 26 -0.26 7.91 0.27
C GLY A 26 -0.96 7.40 -0.99
N CYS A 27 -2.09 8.03 -1.28
CA CYS A 27 -2.90 7.81 -2.47
C CYS A 27 -2.84 9.06 -3.36
N ALA A 28 -2.72 8.85 -4.67
CA ALA A 28 -2.69 9.90 -5.68
C ALA A 28 -3.52 9.49 -6.90
N ASN A 29 -3.90 10.47 -7.71
CA ASN A 29 -4.41 10.18 -9.06
C ASN A 29 -3.24 10.04 -10.04
N LYS A 30 -3.48 9.46 -11.21
CA LYS A 30 -2.49 9.36 -12.29
C LYS A 30 -1.70 10.65 -12.57
N ALA A 31 -2.38 11.80 -12.63
CA ALA A 31 -1.74 13.09 -12.93
C ALA A 31 -0.79 13.57 -11.81
N ALA A 32 -1.16 13.38 -10.55
CA ALA A 32 -0.33 13.69 -9.38
C ALA A 32 0.79 12.67 -9.18
N CYS A 33 0.64 11.47 -9.72
CA CYS A 33 1.73 10.50 -9.78
C CYS A 33 2.76 10.86 -10.86
N GLU A 34 2.30 11.21 -12.08
CA GLU A 34 3.19 11.55 -13.20
C GLU A 34 3.88 12.90 -13.03
N SER A 35 3.28 13.84 -12.29
CA SER A 35 3.86 15.17 -12.08
C SER A 35 5.02 15.20 -11.09
N VAL A 36 5.24 14.11 -10.34
CA VAL A 36 6.20 14.10 -9.24
C VAL A 36 7.18 12.95 -9.39
N ALA A 37 8.21 13.19 -10.22
CA ALA A 37 9.23 12.21 -10.60
C ALA A 37 10.04 11.60 -9.43
N SER A 38 9.94 12.19 -8.23
CA SER A 38 10.61 11.71 -7.02
C SER A 38 9.85 10.60 -6.29
N PHE A 39 8.63 10.27 -6.72
CA PHE A 39 7.78 9.26 -6.10
C PHE A 39 7.66 8.03 -7.00
N TRP A 40 7.83 6.86 -6.40
CA TRP A 40 7.42 5.61 -7.03
C TRP A 40 5.90 5.50 -6.92
N CYS A 41 5.23 5.33 -8.05
CA CYS A 41 3.81 4.99 -8.05
C CYS A 41 3.55 3.61 -8.64
N CYS A 42 2.41 3.07 -8.23
CA CYS A 42 1.88 1.82 -8.73
C CYS A 42 0.34 1.91 -8.78
N GLU A 43 -0.25 1.19 -9.73
CA GLU A 43 -1.70 1.20 -9.95
C GLU A 43 -2.39 0.18 -9.04
N GLY A 44 -3.50 0.59 -8.41
CA GLY A 44 -4.24 -0.22 -7.45
C GLY A 44 -3.85 0.00 -5.98
N ASN A 45 -4.61 -0.64 -5.08
CA ASN A 45 -4.42 -0.52 -3.64
C ASN A 45 -3.20 -1.31 -3.14
N LEU A 46 -2.51 -0.77 -2.13
CA LEU A 46 -1.51 -1.48 -1.30
C LEU A 46 -0.25 -1.96 -2.06
N CYS A 47 0.06 -1.34 -3.19
CA CYS A 47 1.20 -1.71 -4.02
C CYS A 47 2.52 -1.01 -3.60
N ASN A 48 2.45 0.04 -2.77
CA ASN A 48 3.60 0.76 -2.19
C ASN A 48 4.09 0.12 -0.87
N GLY A 49 4.23 -1.20 -0.85
CA GLY A 49 4.78 -1.93 0.28
C GLY A 49 3.95 -1.92 1.58
N ALA A 50 2.86 -1.15 1.67
CA ALA A 50 1.90 -1.28 2.75
C ALA A 50 1.26 -2.65 2.67
N GLN A 51 1.63 -3.55 3.58
CA GLN A 51 1.26 -4.97 3.56
C GLN A 51 -0.22 -5.16 3.21
N CYS A 52 -0.48 -5.49 1.94
CA CYS A 52 -1.76 -5.94 1.44
C CYS A 52 -1.99 -7.36 1.94
N VAL A 53 -2.40 -7.53 3.19
CA VAL A 53 -3.26 -8.68 3.61
C VAL A 53 -2.74 -10.08 3.23
N THR A 54 -1.45 -10.28 2.94
CA THR A 54 -0.87 -11.63 2.82
C THR A 54 -0.74 -12.25 4.21
N GLN A 55 -0.58 -11.42 5.25
CA GLN A 55 -0.69 -11.82 6.65
C GLN A 55 -2.10 -12.33 6.97
N SER A 56 -3.16 -11.60 6.57
CA SER A 56 -4.53 -12.01 6.93
C SER A 56 -4.96 -13.24 6.14
N VAL A 57 -4.56 -13.41 4.88
CA VAL A 57 -4.84 -14.64 4.12
C VAL A 57 -4.12 -15.85 4.73
N LEU A 58 -2.84 -15.73 5.09
CA LEU A 58 -2.14 -16.81 5.81
C LEU A 58 -2.80 -17.13 7.15
N PHE A 59 -3.19 -16.10 7.91
CA PHE A 59 -3.85 -16.27 9.21
C PHE A 59 -5.25 -16.90 9.08
N LEU A 60 -6.04 -16.46 8.10
CA LEU A 60 -7.34 -17.03 7.74
C LEU A 60 -7.21 -18.48 7.24
N CYS A 61 -6.21 -18.75 6.39
CA CYS A 61 -5.95 -20.07 5.85
C CYS A 61 -5.53 -21.05 6.95
N CYS A 62 -4.62 -20.64 7.86
CA CYS A 62 -4.24 -21.44 9.02
C CYS A 62 -5.43 -21.72 9.97
N SER A 63 -6.29 -20.72 10.20
CA SER A 63 -7.48 -20.88 11.06
C SER A 63 -8.49 -21.85 10.44
N LEU A 64 -8.73 -21.77 9.13
CA LEU A 64 -9.61 -22.69 8.40
C LEU A 64 -9.05 -24.12 8.35
N LEU A 65 -7.75 -24.29 8.09
CA LEU A 65 -7.12 -25.61 8.12
C LEU A 65 -7.26 -26.27 9.50
N SER A 66 -7.04 -25.49 10.56
CA SER A 66 -7.19 -25.96 11.94
C SER A 66 -8.61 -26.44 12.24
N TYR A 67 -9.62 -25.71 11.75
CA TYR A 67 -11.03 -26.09 11.89
C TYR A 67 -11.34 -27.44 11.22
N PHE A 68 -10.86 -27.66 9.99
CA PHE A 68 -11.05 -28.92 9.28
C PHE A 68 -10.23 -30.08 9.86
N LEU A 69 -9.09 -29.81 10.50
CA LEU A 69 -8.26 -30.83 11.17
C LEU A 69 -8.77 -31.21 12.56
N MET A 70 -9.51 -30.31 13.23
CA MET A 70 -10.08 -30.50 14.56
C MET A 70 -11.57 -30.85 14.55
N HIS A 71 -12.15 -31.15 13.37
CA HIS A 71 -13.50 -31.67 13.20
C HIS A 71 -13.46 -33.03 12.49
#